data_AF-A0A353EYN4-F1
#
_entry.id   AF-A0A353EYN4-F1
#
_cell.length_a   1.000
_cell.length_b   1.000
_cell.length_c   1.000
_cell.angle_alpha   90.00
_cell.angle_beta   90.00
_cell.angle_gamma   90.00
#
_symmetry.space_group_name_H-M   'P 1'
#
loop_
_entity.id
_entity.type
_entity.pdbx_description
1 polymer ?
#
loop_
_entity_poly.entity_id
_entity_poly.type
_entity_poly.pdbx_seq_one_letter_code
_entity_poly.pdbx_strand_id
1 'polypeptide(L)'
;TYQGIIVMDSDGEFVGFIGAQAVTISAWEILWRKLQTDEQKKVSAKLISTEYNNISITEDGFVYVTTSSIAESSVQSAINGKSKSGTYLPVKLLNPSGEEIMRRNGFWPPAGEIDYSTDSTDTYHGVSTITDVAVGPEKTWSIIDEKRQKIYTYDFNGNLLFAFGDKGSMLGSLSNIEAICYQGDTLLVLDKGNDGCIVVYERTKYGDLLIQAISAQNSLDYDEAIDCWKEVLQRNSNFDAAYVGIGNAMYRNGSYKDALAMYEVAYDTENWSEAYKEVRKEWMSKWFLLVIVLIVAVIVGVIKWFQYAAKVNKRVSTDGRAKKTFGQELIYGFYVIFHPFDGFYDLKHEHRGSVRASLVFLAVAVLTFFYQGVGQGYVLNPTGKVTTIMTQLISVAVPLFLFVLANWCLTTLFDGEGSFKDIFIASSYSLLPLPLLIIPATIASNWVSSSEASIITFIGTIAFIWVGILLFFGTMVTHDYSMFKNLIIILCTIVAMAVIVFIVLLFSMLLSKLVSLVTNLITEIQYRV
;
A
#
# COMPACT_ATOMS: atom_id res chain seq x y z
N THR A 1 0.01 -36.20 11.67
CA THR A 1 -1.31 -36.13 12.35
C THR A 1 -1.92 -34.79 12.01
N TYR A 2 -3.12 -34.72 11.43
CA TYR A 2 -3.74 -33.46 11.01
C TYR A 2 -4.39 -32.69 12.18
N GLN A 3 -3.84 -32.80 13.38
CA GLN A 3 -4.46 -32.30 14.62
C GLN A 3 -3.60 -31.24 15.33
N GLY A 4 -2.49 -30.81 14.72
CA GLY A 4 -1.58 -29.82 15.31
C GLY A 4 -0.53 -30.47 16.23
N ILE A 5 -0.25 -29.82 17.36
CA ILE A 5 0.80 -30.19 18.31
C ILE A 5 0.21 -31.06 19.41
N ILE A 6 0.88 -32.17 19.76
CA ILE A 6 0.51 -33.02 20.90
C ILE A 6 0.96 -32.33 22.20
N VAL A 7 0.04 -32.15 23.14
CA VAL A 7 0.33 -31.64 24.47
C VAL A 7 0.34 -32.80 25.46
N MET A 8 1.44 -32.91 26.20
CA MET A 8 1.60 -33.84 27.31
C MET A 8 1.81 -33.06 28.60
N ASP A 9 1.36 -33.61 29.72
CA ASP A 9 1.66 -33.05 31.03
C ASP A 9 3.06 -33.42 31.53
N SER A 10 3.40 -33.00 32.75
CA SER A 10 4.70 -33.29 33.37
C SER A 10 4.95 -34.78 33.62
N ASP A 11 3.88 -35.59 33.69
CA ASP A 11 3.96 -37.04 33.92
C ASP A 11 4.01 -37.82 32.58
N GLY A 12 3.93 -37.11 31.45
CA GLY A 12 3.93 -37.69 30.10
C GLY A 12 2.57 -38.19 29.64
N GLU A 13 1.50 -37.88 30.37
CA GLU A 13 0.13 -38.24 29.99
C GLU A 13 -0.39 -37.27 28.92
N PHE A 14 -1.15 -37.82 27.98
CA PHE A 14 -1.72 -37.03 26.88
C PHE A 14 -2.82 -36.10 27.41
N VAL A 15 -2.66 -34.80 27.17
CA VAL A 15 -3.63 -33.77 27.56
C VAL A 15 -4.56 -33.42 26.41
N GLY A 16 -4.02 -33.25 25.20
CA GLY A 16 -4.80 -32.79 24.07
C GLY A 16 -3.95 -32.35 22.87
N PHE A 17 -4.58 -31.62 21.96
CA PHE A 17 -3.92 -31.01 20.81
C PHE A 17 -4.08 -29.49 20.82
N ILE A 18 -3.04 -28.76 20.38
CA ILE A 18 -3.07 -27.30 20.21
C ILE A 18 -2.57 -26.88 18.82
N GLY A 19 -2.89 -25.65 18.40
CA GLY A 19 -2.37 -25.07 17.16
C GLY A 19 -3.03 -25.58 15.87
N ALA A 20 -4.10 -26.37 15.96
CA ALA A 20 -4.93 -26.73 14.81
C ALA A 20 -5.65 -25.48 14.29
N GLN A 21 -5.30 -25.02 13.09
CA GLN A 21 -5.89 -23.82 12.52
C GLN A 21 -7.31 -24.13 12.04
N ALA A 22 -8.32 -23.50 12.65
CA ALA A 22 -9.69 -23.57 12.15
C ALA A 22 -9.76 -22.86 10.80
N VAL A 23 -10.14 -23.57 9.73
CA VAL A 23 -10.32 -22.93 8.43
C VAL A 23 -11.57 -22.05 8.48
N THR A 24 -11.39 -20.75 8.29
CA THR A 24 -12.50 -19.83 8.03
C THR A 24 -13.05 -20.14 6.65
N ILE A 25 -14.19 -20.83 6.61
CA ILE A 25 -14.92 -21.10 5.36
C ILE A 25 -15.47 -19.76 4.86
N SER A 26 -15.14 -19.38 3.63
CA SER A 26 -15.66 -18.15 3.02
C SER A 26 -17.19 -18.21 2.85
N ALA A 27 -17.86 -17.05 2.80
CA ALA A 27 -19.31 -17.01 2.57
C ALA A 27 -19.74 -17.72 1.27
N TRP A 28 -18.88 -17.68 0.25
CA TRP A 28 -19.07 -18.38 -1.01
C TRP A 28 -18.94 -19.91 -0.87
N GLU A 29 -17.95 -20.39 -0.12
CA GLU A 29 -17.80 -21.82 0.17
C GLU A 29 -18.94 -22.33 1.04
N ILE A 30 -19.45 -21.55 2.01
CA ILE A 30 -20.63 -21.92 2.80
C ILE A 30 -21.84 -22.12 1.88
N LEU A 31 -22.04 -21.21 0.91
CA LEU A 31 -23.11 -21.31 -0.08
C LEU A 31 -22.93 -22.56 -0.95
N TRP A 32 -21.70 -22.83 -1.44
CA TRP A 32 -21.41 -24.01 -2.24
C TRP A 32 -21.59 -25.30 -1.45
N ARG A 33 -21.20 -25.33 -0.17
CA ARG A 33 -21.36 -26.49 0.72
C ARG A 33 -22.81 -26.84 1.00
N LYS A 34 -23.72 -25.86 0.98
CA LYS A 34 -25.17 -26.11 1.07
C LYS A 34 -25.73 -26.83 -0.16
N LEU A 35 -25.09 -26.68 -1.32
CA LEU A 35 -25.50 -27.29 -2.58
C LEU A 35 -24.76 -28.60 -2.90
N GLN A 36 -23.71 -28.95 -2.14
CA GLN A 36 -22.97 -30.21 -2.29
C GLN A 36 -23.71 -31.42 -1.68
N THR A 37 -23.57 -32.59 -2.31
CA THR A 37 -24.07 -33.86 -1.76
C THR A 37 -23.25 -34.31 -0.55
N ASP A 38 -23.81 -35.18 0.30
CA ASP A 38 -23.13 -35.62 1.53
C ASP A 38 -21.84 -36.42 1.25
N GLU A 39 -21.71 -37.02 0.08
CA GLU A 39 -20.47 -37.66 -0.39
C GLU A 39 -19.43 -36.62 -0.84
N GLN A 40 -19.84 -35.56 -1.55
CA GLN A 40 -18.96 -34.44 -1.92
C GLN A 40 -18.45 -33.67 -0.70
N LYS A 41 -19.28 -33.52 0.35
CA LYS A 41 -18.87 -32.95 1.64
C LYS A 41 -17.81 -33.77 2.36
N LYS A 42 -17.82 -35.10 2.22
CA LYS A 42 -16.81 -35.98 2.82
C LYS A 42 -15.47 -35.90 2.10
N VAL A 43 -15.47 -35.66 0.78
CA VAL A 43 -14.25 -35.42 0.00
C VAL A 43 -13.67 -34.04 0.26
N SER A 44 -14.51 -33.01 0.44
CA SER A 44 -14.08 -31.64 0.77
C SER A 44 -13.68 -31.44 2.24
N ALA A 45 -14.00 -32.38 3.13
CA ALA A 45 -13.62 -32.36 4.55
C ALA A 45 -12.11 -32.61 4.82
N LYS A 46 -11.28 -32.84 3.79
CA LYS A 46 -9.81 -32.73 3.89
C LYS A 46 -9.37 -31.26 3.84
N LEU A 47 -9.96 -30.43 4.69
CA LEU A 47 -9.45 -29.10 5.00
C LEU A 47 -8.32 -29.31 6.01
N ILE A 48 -7.12 -29.50 5.47
CA ILE A 48 -5.92 -29.92 6.18
C ILE A 48 -5.56 -28.86 7.23
N SER A 49 -5.53 -29.28 8.50
CA SER A 49 -4.84 -28.56 9.59
C SER A 49 -3.40 -28.33 9.17
N THR A 50 -2.87 -27.12 9.36
CA THR A 50 -1.45 -26.82 9.13
C THR A 50 -0.58 -27.89 9.79
N GLU A 51 0.23 -28.58 9.00
CA GLU A 51 1.21 -29.53 9.51
C GLU A 51 2.45 -28.73 9.92
N TYR A 52 2.78 -28.76 11.22
CA TYR A 52 4.01 -28.18 11.72
C TYR A 52 5.14 -29.18 11.54
N ASN A 53 6.28 -28.74 11.01
CA ASN A 53 7.45 -29.59 10.83
C ASN A 53 8.45 -29.49 11.99
N ASN A 54 8.44 -28.39 12.77
CA ASN A 54 9.28 -28.29 13.96
C ASN A 54 8.69 -27.38 15.04
N ILE A 55 9.25 -27.46 16.25
CA ILE A 55 8.78 -26.80 17.47
C ILE A 55 9.96 -26.36 18.36
N SER A 56 9.84 -25.19 18.96
CA SER A 56 10.75 -24.71 20.01
C SER A 56 9.96 -24.06 21.13
N ILE A 57 10.36 -24.30 22.38
CA ILE A 57 9.61 -23.85 23.56
C ILE A 57 10.43 -22.78 24.28
N THR A 58 9.79 -21.64 24.54
CA THR A 58 10.37 -20.55 25.34
C THR A 58 10.35 -20.89 26.83
N GLU A 59 11.19 -20.23 27.63
CA GLU A 59 11.18 -20.38 29.10
C GLU A 59 9.82 -20.01 29.72
N ASP A 60 9.10 -19.07 29.09
CA ASP A 60 7.76 -18.62 29.50
C ASP A 60 6.64 -19.61 29.08
N GLY A 61 6.97 -20.75 28.43
CA GLY A 61 6.01 -21.77 28.01
C GLY A 61 5.26 -21.47 26.70
N PHE A 62 5.64 -20.39 25.99
CA PHE A 62 5.17 -20.15 24.61
C PHE A 62 5.88 -21.07 23.63
N VAL A 63 5.18 -21.40 22.55
CA VAL A 63 5.60 -22.43 21.59
C VAL A 63 5.80 -21.82 20.21
N TYR A 64 7.04 -21.72 19.75
CA TYR A 64 7.35 -21.45 18.36
C TYR A 64 7.13 -22.71 17.52
N VAL A 65 6.52 -22.55 16.35
CA VAL A 65 6.35 -23.62 15.37
C VAL A 65 6.67 -23.16 13.96
N THR A 66 7.19 -24.07 13.16
CA THR A 66 7.46 -23.87 11.73
C THR A 66 6.56 -24.76 10.87
N THR A 67 6.21 -24.28 9.68
CA THR A 67 5.47 -25.04 8.68
C THR A 67 6.00 -24.76 7.27
N SER A 68 6.34 -25.82 6.55
CA SER A 68 6.69 -25.80 5.11
C SER A 68 5.51 -26.25 4.22
N SER A 69 4.35 -26.52 4.81
CA SER A 69 3.15 -27.02 4.13
C SER A 69 2.30 -25.94 3.44
N ILE A 70 2.61 -24.66 3.68
CA ILE A 70 1.87 -23.53 3.11
C ILE A 70 2.27 -23.36 1.63
N ALA A 71 1.28 -23.16 0.77
CA ALA A 71 1.52 -22.89 -0.65
C ALA A 71 2.41 -21.65 -0.84
N GLU A 72 3.47 -21.79 -1.63
CA GLU A 72 4.46 -20.74 -1.90
C GLU A 72 3.83 -19.43 -2.39
N SER A 73 2.82 -19.49 -3.26
CA SER A 73 2.09 -18.31 -3.73
C SER A 73 1.37 -17.54 -2.62
N SER A 74 0.94 -18.23 -1.56
CA SER A 74 0.29 -17.61 -0.40
C SER A 74 1.30 -16.91 0.49
N VAL A 75 2.46 -17.54 0.72
CA VAL A 75 3.59 -16.91 1.44
C VAL A 75 4.08 -15.68 0.67
N GLN A 76 4.25 -15.79 -0.65
CA GLN A 76 4.63 -14.67 -1.51
C GLN A 76 3.63 -13.52 -1.43
N SER A 77 2.34 -13.82 -1.47
CA SER A 77 1.29 -12.80 -1.31
C SER A 77 1.36 -12.12 0.05
N ALA A 78 1.66 -12.89 1.12
CA ALA A 78 1.83 -12.35 2.46
C ALA A 78 3.07 -11.45 2.59
N ILE A 79 4.20 -11.81 1.97
CA ILE A 79 5.42 -11.00 1.92
C ILE A 79 5.15 -9.70 1.16
N ASN A 80 4.66 -9.79 -0.07
CA ASN A 80 4.37 -8.64 -0.94
C ASN A 80 3.35 -7.68 -0.32
N GLY A 81 2.34 -8.24 0.36
CA GLY A 81 1.33 -7.49 1.09
C GLY A 81 1.76 -7.00 2.46
N LYS A 82 2.99 -7.30 2.91
CA LYS A 82 3.51 -7.01 4.26
C LYS A 82 2.53 -7.44 5.37
N SER A 83 2.01 -8.66 5.25
CA SER A 83 0.97 -9.18 6.13
C SER A 83 1.43 -9.27 7.57
N LYS A 84 0.66 -8.68 8.50
CA LYS A 84 0.82 -8.90 9.94
C LYS A 84 0.15 -10.18 10.43
N SER A 85 -0.76 -10.75 9.63
CA SER A 85 -1.42 -12.02 9.94
C SER A 85 -0.51 -13.21 9.66
N GLY A 86 -0.49 -14.18 10.58
CA GLY A 86 0.25 -15.44 10.44
C GLY A 86 -0.42 -16.51 9.59
N THR A 87 -1.60 -16.26 9.02
CA THR A 87 -2.37 -17.26 8.26
C THR A 87 -1.53 -17.98 7.20
N TYR A 88 -0.73 -17.23 6.44
CA TYR A 88 0.09 -17.74 5.34
C TYR A 88 1.59 -17.56 5.60
N LEU A 89 2.01 -17.48 6.87
CA LEU A 89 3.41 -17.31 7.22
C LEU A 89 3.98 -18.60 7.83
N PRO A 90 5.25 -18.92 7.52
CA PRO A 90 5.83 -20.23 7.82
C PRO A 90 6.23 -20.39 9.30
N VAL A 91 6.15 -19.33 10.10
CA VAL A 91 6.52 -19.35 11.53
C VAL A 91 5.41 -18.72 12.35
N LYS A 92 5.09 -19.35 13.47
CA LYS A 92 4.07 -18.89 14.42
C LYS A 92 4.60 -19.04 15.84
N LEU A 93 4.12 -18.18 16.73
CA LEU A 93 4.29 -18.28 18.18
C LEU A 93 2.91 -18.50 18.77
N LEU A 94 2.74 -19.61 19.49
CA LEU A 94 1.48 -20.02 20.09
C LEU A 94 1.53 -19.84 21.61
N ASN A 95 0.41 -19.43 22.18
CA ASN A 95 0.18 -19.52 23.62
C ASN A 95 -0.12 -20.98 24.04
N PRO A 96 -0.12 -21.30 25.35
CA PRO A 96 -0.43 -22.66 25.82
C PRO A 96 -1.81 -23.18 25.40
N SER A 97 -2.75 -22.29 25.02
CA SER A 97 -4.07 -22.66 24.49
C SER A 97 -4.07 -22.91 22.98
N GLY A 98 -2.94 -22.71 22.29
CA GLY A 98 -2.81 -22.90 20.84
C GLY A 98 -3.19 -21.70 19.99
N GLU A 99 -3.48 -20.54 20.59
CA GLU A 99 -3.75 -19.31 19.85
C GLU A 99 -2.46 -18.63 19.44
N GLU A 100 -2.45 -18.06 18.24
CA GLU A 100 -1.29 -17.38 17.71
C GLU A 100 -1.13 -15.96 18.31
N ILE A 101 0.06 -15.68 18.83
CA ILE A 101 0.40 -14.41 19.50
C ILE A 101 1.67 -13.74 18.92
N MET A 102 2.20 -14.24 17.81
CA MET A 102 3.41 -13.70 17.20
C MET A 102 3.22 -12.26 16.74
N ARG A 103 4.16 -11.39 17.14
CA ARG A 103 4.23 -10.00 16.64
C ARG A 103 4.98 -9.95 15.31
N ARG A 104 4.47 -9.13 14.39
CA ARG A 104 5.03 -8.95 13.04
C ARG A 104 5.04 -7.47 12.70
N ASN A 105 5.78 -6.72 13.51
CA ASN A 105 5.86 -5.27 13.44
C ASN A 105 7.09 -4.79 12.66
N GLY A 106 7.94 -5.70 12.19
CA GLY A 106 9.04 -5.35 11.30
C GLY A 106 8.58 -4.92 9.91
N PHE A 107 9.53 -4.35 9.16
CA PHE A 107 9.30 -3.87 7.78
C PHE A 107 8.77 -4.94 6.83
N TRP A 108 9.09 -6.20 7.13
CA TRP A 108 8.69 -7.39 6.40
C TRP A 108 8.26 -8.48 7.38
N PRO A 109 7.26 -9.31 7.01
CA PRO A 109 6.89 -10.43 7.83
C PRO A 109 8.03 -11.45 7.91
N PRO A 110 8.22 -12.12 9.06
CA PRO A 110 9.26 -13.14 9.18
C PRO A 110 8.98 -14.36 8.29
N ALA A 111 9.71 -14.47 7.18
CA ALA A 111 9.58 -15.54 6.20
C ALA A 111 10.92 -15.95 5.57
N GLY A 112 12.05 -15.55 6.18
CA GLY A 112 13.39 -15.76 5.63
C GLY A 112 13.73 -14.71 4.57
N GLU A 113 14.19 -15.16 3.40
CA GLU A 113 14.48 -14.29 2.25
C GLU A 113 13.22 -13.57 1.77
N ILE A 114 13.30 -12.25 1.69
CA ILE A 114 12.20 -11.36 1.27
C ILE A 114 12.40 -10.84 -0.15
N ASP A 115 13.65 -10.81 -0.63
CA ASP A 115 14.03 -10.39 -1.97
C ASP A 115 14.58 -11.60 -2.71
N TYR A 116 13.68 -12.33 -3.35
CA TYR A 116 13.98 -13.58 -4.03
C TYR A 116 13.56 -13.52 -5.50
N SER A 117 14.28 -14.25 -6.34
CA SER A 117 13.92 -14.38 -7.75
C SER A 117 12.63 -15.17 -7.92
N THR A 118 11.79 -14.74 -8.85
CA THR A 118 10.63 -15.50 -9.33
C THR A 118 10.90 -16.21 -10.66
N ASP A 119 12.10 -16.08 -11.21
CA ASP A 119 12.51 -16.77 -12.43
C ASP A 119 12.88 -18.22 -12.09
N SER A 120 12.20 -19.19 -12.71
CA SER A 120 12.44 -20.60 -12.47
C SER A 120 13.80 -21.09 -12.99
N THR A 121 14.50 -20.29 -13.80
CA THR A 121 15.84 -20.60 -14.30
C THR A 121 16.95 -20.22 -13.31
N ASP A 122 16.65 -19.41 -12.30
CA ASP A 122 17.62 -19.03 -11.28
C ASP A 122 17.88 -20.17 -10.28
N THR A 123 19.13 -20.25 -9.81
CA THR A 123 19.59 -21.29 -8.88
C THR A 123 18.79 -21.29 -7.57
N TYR A 124 18.50 -20.10 -7.05
CA TYR A 124 17.63 -19.91 -5.90
C TYR A 124 16.44 -19.05 -6.31
N HIS A 125 15.28 -19.68 -6.44
CA HIS A 125 14.03 -19.00 -6.76
C HIS A 125 12.94 -19.32 -5.73
N GLY A 126 11.98 -18.42 -5.64
CA GLY A 126 10.82 -18.57 -4.78
C GLY A 126 11.08 -18.29 -3.30
N VAL A 127 10.05 -18.47 -2.46
CA VAL A 127 10.10 -18.18 -1.02
C VAL A 127 11.04 -19.15 -0.29
N SER A 128 11.44 -18.79 0.92
CA SER A 128 12.25 -19.66 1.79
C SER A 128 11.52 -20.93 2.21
N THR A 129 12.26 -22.02 2.36
CA THR A 129 11.73 -23.26 2.94
C THR A 129 12.15 -23.31 4.41
N ILE A 130 11.22 -22.98 5.31
CA ILE A 130 11.54 -22.87 6.74
C ILE A 130 11.38 -24.22 7.44
N THR A 131 12.49 -24.74 7.98
CA THR A 131 12.55 -26.09 8.55
C THR A 131 12.64 -26.13 10.06
N ASP A 132 13.21 -25.11 10.71
CA ASP A 132 13.37 -25.08 12.16
C ASP A 132 13.43 -23.65 12.71
N VAL A 133 13.21 -23.52 14.02
CA VAL A 133 13.23 -22.29 14.79
C VAL A 133 13.91 -22.51 16.15
N ALA A 134 14.76 -21.59 16.59
CA ALA A 134 15.35 -21.63 17.92
C ALA A 134 15.18 -20.29 18.65
N VAL A 135 14.93 -20.37 19.96
CA VAL A 135 14.83 -19.20 20.84
C VAL A 135 16.23 -18.85 21.35
N GLY A 136 16.64 -17.60 21.12
CA GLY A 136 17.90 -17.06 21.57
C GLY A 136 17.76 -16.09 22.74
N PRO A 137 18.88 -15.46 23.15
CA PRO A 137 18.90 -14.48 24.22
C PRO A 137 18.00 -13.27 23.96
N GLU A 138 17.56 -12.60 25.03
CA GLU A 138 16.70 -11.40 24.96
C GLU A 138 15.42 -11.60 24.12
N LYS A 139 14.86 -12.82 24.14
CA LYS A 139 13.67 -13.21 23.38
C LYS A 139 13.82 -13.05 21.86
N THR A 140 15.06 -13.00 21.38
CA THR A 140 15.36 -13.17 19.96
C THR A 140 15.06 -14.59 19.53
N TRP A 141 14.90 -14.80 18.24
CA TRP A 141 14.64 -16.12 17.69
C TRP A 141 15.17 -16.21 16.27
N SER A 142 15.68 -17.38 15.92
CA SER A 142 16.31 -17.65 14.64
C SER A 142 15.55 -18.72 13.88
N ILE A 143 15.52 -18.62 12.55
CA ILE A 143 14.95 -19.63 11.66
C ILE A 143 15.93 -20.04 10.58
N ILE A 144 15.74 -21.25 10.08
CA ILE A 144 16.52 -21.84 9.00
C ILE A 144 15.77 -21.70 7.68
N ASP A 145 16.44 -21.26 6.62
CA ASP A 145 16.03 -21.48 5.22
C ASP A 145 16.86 -22.61 4.61
N GLU A 146 16.26 -23.79 4.49
CA GLU A 146 16.90 -24.96 3.86
C GLU A 146 17.23 -24.70 2.38
N LYS A 147 16.43 -23.87 1.68
CA LYS A 147 16.66 -23.63 0.25
C LYS A 147 17.99 -22.91 0.02
N ARG A 148 18.31 -21.92 0.86
CA ARG A 148 19.50 -21.05 0.72
C ARG A 148 20.61 -21.36 1.71
N GLN A 149 20.42 -22.29 2.63
CA GLN A 149 21.38 -22.59 3.70
C GLN A 149 21.69 -21.35 4.54
N LYS A 150 20.65 -20.56 4.82
CA LYS A 150 20.74 -19.29 5.54
C LYS A 150 19.98 -19.36 6.86
N ILE A 151 20.45 -18.60 7.83
CA ILE A 151 19.82 -18.41 9.14
C ILE A 151 19.42 -16.94 9.26
N TYR A 152 18.20 -16.69 9.70
CA TYR A 152 17.64 -15.35 9.90
C TYR A 152 17.25 -15.19 11.36
N THR A 153 17.77 -14.14 12.02
CA THR A 153 17.48 -13.85 13.42
C THR A 153 16.61 -12.61 13.54
N TYR A 154 15.55 -12.71 14.34
CA TYR A 154 14.57 -11.66 14.58
C TYR A 154 14.51 -11.29 16.06
N ASP A 155 14.09 -10.07 16.35
CA ASP A 155 13.67 -9.70 17.70
C ASP A 155 12.27 -10.24 18.03
N PHE A 156 11.82 -10.05 19.27
CA PHE A 156 10.50 -10.47 19.72
C PHE A 156 9.32 -9.80 18.95
N ASN A 157 9.55 -8.64 18.32
CA ASN A 157 8.54 -7.94 17.53
C ASN A 157 8.52 -8.36 16.05
N GLY A 158 9.43 -9.26 15.64
CA GLY A 158 9.55 -9.74 14.27
C GLY A 158 10.39 -8.83 13.37
N ASN A 159 11.22 -7.95 13.93
CA ASN A 159 12.22 -7.19 13.17
C ASN A 159 13.40 -8.09 12.83
N LEU A 160 13.77 -8.18 11.55
CA LEU A 160 15.00 -8.87 11.14
C LEU A 160 16.22 -8.11 11.67
N LEU A 161 17.07 -8.79 12.45
CA LEU A 161 18.26 -8.22 13.06
C LEU A 161 19.50 -8.48 12.21
N PHE A 162 19.67 -9.72 11.79
CA PHE A 162 20.76 -10.15 10.92
C PHE A 162 20.43 -11.48 10.26
N ALA A 163 21.12 -11.75 9.15
CA ALA A 163 21.07 -13.02 8.45
C ALA A 163 22.49 -13.42 8.03
N PHE A 164 22.77 -14.72 8.06
CA PHE A 164 24.08 -15.26 7.69
C PHE A 164 23.97 -16.73 7.26
N GLY A 165 25.09 -17.31 6.86
CA GLY A 165 25.14 -18.65 6.27
C GLY A 165 25.09 -18.58 4.74
N ASP A 166 25.75 -19.54 4.11
CA ASP A 166 25.71 -19.76 2.67
C ASP A 166 26.13 -21.20 2.39
N LYS A 167 25.77 -21.69 1.20
CA LYS A 167 26.16 -23.01 0.75
C LYS A 167 27.65 -23.08 0.47
N GLY A 168 28.37 -23.99 1.12
CA GLY A 168 29.80 -24.13 0.87
C GLY A 168 30.45 -25.31 1.59
N SER A 169 31.77 -25.39 1.44
CA SER A 169 32.62 -26.42 2.04
C SER A 169 33.71 -25.86 2.94
N MET A 170 33.73 -24.54 3.17
CA MET A 170 34.66 -23.90 4.09
C MET A 170 34.18 -24.03 5.54
N LEU A 171 35.09 -23.84 6.50
CA LEU A 171 34.72 -23.80 7.92
C LEU A 171 33.68 -22.69 8.14
N GLY A 172 32.53 -23.06 8.73
CA GLY A 172 31.40 -22.14 8.93
C GLY A 172 30.49 -21.95 7.71
N SER A 173 30.72 -22.65 6.60
CA SER A 173 29.72 -22.81 5.54
C SER A 173 28.76 -23.96 5.87
N LEU A 174 27.56 -23.92 5.30
CA LEU A 174 26.54 -24.94 5.47
C LEU A 174 26.34 -25.70 4.15
N SER A 175 25.92 -26.96 4.21
CA SER A 175 25.60 -27.76 3.03
C SER A 175 24.15 -28.19 3.00
N ASN A 176 23.67 -28.79 4.09
CA ASN A 176 22.29 -29.22 4.25
C ASN A 176 21.86 -29.06 5.73
N ILE A 177 21.50 -27.83 6.08
CA ILE A 177 21.07 -27.46 7.42
C ILE A 177 19.75 -28.16 7.79
N GLU A 178 19.72 -28.80 8.97
CA GLU A 178 18.57 -29.58 9.45
C GLU A 178 17.93 -29.00 10.71
N ALA A 179 18.75 -28.57 11.68
CA ALA A 179 18.26 -28.13 12.98
C ALA A 179 19.14 -27.02 13.58
N ILE A 180 18.54 -26.20 14.45
CA ILE A 180 19.22 -25.13 15.21
C ILE A 180 18.84 -25.16 16.68
N CYS A 181 19.79 -24.82 17.55
CA CYS A 181 19.50 -24.51 18.94
C CYS A 181 20.52 -23.52 19.52
N TYR A 182 20.11 -22.80 20.55
CA TYR A 182 21.01 -21.94 21.31
C TYR A 182 21.53 -22.68 22.55
N GLN A 183 22.82 -22.50 22.83
CA GLN A 183 23.47 -22.87 24.09
C GLN A 183 24.05 -21.60 24.71
N GLY A 184 23.26 -20.92 25.54
CA GLY A 184 23.57 -19.57 26.00
C GLY A 184 23.63 -18.60 24.82
N ASP A 185 24.77 -17.93 24.63
CA ASP A 185 24.98 -17.02 23.50
C ASP A 185 25.44 -17.71 22.21
N THR A 186 25.84 -18.97 22.29
CA THR A 186 26.37 -19.75 21.16
C THR A 186 25.23 -20.40 20.38
N LEU A 187 25.26 -20.29 19.05
CA LEU A 187 24.30 -20.96 18.17
C LEU A 187 24.90 -22.27 17.65
N LEU A 188 24.21 -23.38 17.90
CA LEU A 188 24.55 -24.70 17.40
C LEU A 188 23.66 -25.02 16.20
N VAL A 189 24.27 -25.49 15.12
CA VAL A 189 23.59 -25.76 13.86
C VAL A 189 23.95 -27.16 13.38
N LEU A 190 22.95 -28.02 13.23
CA LEU A 190 23.12 -29.36 12.68
C LEU A 190 23.13 -29.27 11.15
N ASP A 191 24.27 -29.55 10.53
CA ASP A 191 24.41 -29.75 9.09
C ASP A 191 24.49 -31.24 8.80
N LYS A 192 23.44 -31.81 8.20
CA LYS A 192 23.42 -33.24 7.81
C LYS A 192 24.20 -33.50 6.52
N GLY A 193 24.65 -32.45 5.83
CA GLY A 193 25.63 -32.53 4.76
C GLY A 193 27.06 -32.70 5.29
N ASN A 194 28.02 -32.96 4.39
CA ASN A 194 29.46 -33.03 4.69
C ASN A 194 29.80 -33.84 5.97
N ASP A 195 29.50 -35.14 5.96
CA ASP A 195 29.74 -36.11 7.05
C ASP A 195 28.87 -35.95 8.32
N GLY A 196 27.92 -35.00 8.34
CA GLY A 196 27.01 -34.82 9.47
C GLY A 196 27.71 -34.19 10.66
N CYS A 197 27.65 -32.87 10.79
CA CYS A 197 28.38 -32.13 11.82
C CYS A 197 27.51 -31.11 12.54
N ILE A 198 27.95 -30.70 13.73
CA ILE A 198 27.40 -29.53 14.43
C ILE A 198 28.36 -28.37 14.18
N VAL A 199 27.88 -27.38 13.44
CA VAL A 199 28.59 -26.11 13.24
C VAL A 199 28.26 -25.19 14.40
N VAL A 200 29.30 -24.63 15.01
CA VAL A 200 29.18 -23.76 16.20
C VAL A 200 29.46 -22.32 15.77
N TYR A 201 28.50 -21.43 15.99
CA TYR A 201 28.63 -20.00 15.72
C TYR A 201 28.66 -19.20 17.01
N GLU A 202 29.61 -18.27 17.07
CA GLU A 202 29.70 -17.26 18.12
C GLU A 202 29.20 -15.91 17.58
N ARG A 203 28.59 -15.12 18.48
CA ARG A 203 28.08 -13.80 18.11
C ARG A 203 29.25 -12.86 17.82
N THR A 204 29.15 -12.12 16.72
CA THR A 204 30.12 -11.06 16.43
C THR A 204 29.87 -9.85 17.31
N LYS A 205 30.86 -8.94 17.40
CA LYS A 205 30.67 -7.64 18.08
C LYS A 205 29.46 -6.85 17.55
N TYR A 206 29.13 -6.99 16.26
CA TYR A 206 27.93 -6.37 15.70
C TYR A 206 26.65 -6.98 16.29
N GLY A 207 26.59 -8.31 16.37
CA GLY A 207 25.47 -8.99 17.02
C GLY A 207 25.38 -8.67 18.52
N ASP A 208 26.51 -8.55 19.22
CA ASP A 208 26.51 -8.18 20.65
C ASP A 208 25.90 -6.80 20.88
N LEU A 209 26.21 -5.81 20.03
CA LEU A 209 25.61 -4.48 20.12
C LEU A 209 24.09 -4.52 19.93
N LEU A 210 23.59 -5.36 19.02
CA LEU A 210 22.15 -5.53 18.82
C LEU A 210 21.46 -6.12 20.05
N ILE A 211 22.06 -7.16 20.64
CA ILE A 211 21.51 -7.81 21.83
C ILE A 211 21.59 -6.88 23.05
N GLN A 212 22.68 -6.13 23.21
CA GLN A 212 22.81 -5.11 24.26
C GLN A 212 21.75 -4.02 24.10
N ALA A 213 21.49 -3.53 22.89
CA ALA A 213 20.45 -2.54 22.64
C ALA A 213 19.05 -3.06 23.03
N ILE A 214 18.74 -4.33 22.70
CA ILE A 214 17.47 -4.97 23.07
C ILE A 214 17.40 -5.17 24.59
N SER A 215 18.48 -5.62 25.22
CA SER A 215 18.56 -5.82 26.67
C SER A 215 18.34 -4.51 27.42
N ALA A 216 19.05 -3.44 27.04
CA ALA A 216 18.87 -2.11 27.61
C ALA A 216 17.42 -1.61 27.45
N GLN A 217 16.80 -1.83 26.28
CA GLN A 217 15.40 -1.50 26.04
C GLN A 217 14.43 -2.29 26.94
N ASN A 218 14.71 -3.58 27.18
CA ASN A 218 13.93 -4.43 28.08
C ASN A 218 14.08 -4.01 29.55
N SER A 219 15.28 -3.58 29.94
CA SER A 219 15.60 -3.02 31.26
C SER A 219 15.14 -1.56 31.45
N LEU A 220 14.56 -0.95 30.41
CA LEU A 220 14.10 0.45 30.38
C LEU A 220 15.24 1.49 30.47
N ASP A 221 16.48 1.09 30.20
CA ASP A 221 17.62 2.00 30.05
C ASP A 221 17.67 2.52 28.61
N TYR A 222 16.89 3.59 28.36
CA TYR A 222 16.73 4.14 27.01
C TYR A 222 17.95 4.89 26.50
N ASP A 223 18.75 5.46 27.40
CA ASP A 223 19.96 6.18 27.01
C ASP A 223 21.03 5.20 26.52
N GLU A 224 21.25 4.10 27.25
CA GLU A 224 22.15 3.02 26.81
C GLU A 224 21.65 2.37 25.52
N ALA A 225 20.34 2.09 25.40
CA ALA A 225 19.76 1.55 24.18
C ALA A 225 20.02 2.46 22.97
N ILE A 226 19.84 3.78 23.10
CA ILE A 226 20.10 4.75 22.03
C ILE A 226 21.57 4.71 21.62
N ASP A 227 22.50 4.65 22.57
CA ASP A 227 23.93 4.65 22.27
C ASP A 227 24.37 3.33 21.60
N CYS A 228 23.86 2.18 22.04
CA CYS A 228 24.05 0.91 21.33
C CYS A 228 23.52 0.98 19.89
N TRP A 229 22.30 1.50 19.67
CA TRP A 229 21.74 1.64 18.32
C TRP A 229 22.55 2.61 17.44
N LYS A 230 23.09 3.70 18.00
CA LYS A 230 24.00 4.58 17.26
C LYS A 230 25.29 3.86 16.85
N GLU A 231 25.86 3.03 17.72
CA GLU A 231 27.03 2.20 17.36
C GLU A 231 26.71 1.18 16.26
N VAL A 232 25.51 0.59 16.28
CA VAL A 232 25.02 -0.26 15.20
C VAL A 232 24.97 0.52 13.88
N LEU A 233 24.42 1.73 13.89
CA LEU A 233 24.33 2.60 12.71
C LEU A 233 25.69 3.06 12.17
N GLN A 234 26.70 3.21 13.03
CA GLN A 234 28.07 3.49 12.58
C GLN A 234 28.67 2.34 11.77
N ARG A 235 28.22 1.10 12.02
CA ARG A 235 28.67 -0.10 11.30
C ARG A 235 27.79 -0.40 10.09
N ASN A 236 26.50 -0.10 10.19
CA ASN A 236 25.51 -0.29 9.14
C ASN A 236 24.51 0.87 9.13
N SER A 237 24.79 1.90 8.33
CA SER A 237 23.96 3.10 8.25
C SER A 237 22.59 2.87 7.59
N ASN A 238 22.42 1.73 6.91
CA ASN A 238 21.20 1.36 6.18
C ASN A 238 20.31 0.41 6.98
N PHE A 239 20.55 0.28 8.30
CA PHE A 239 19.76 -0.60 9.15
C PHE A 239 18.55 0.13 9.72
N ASP A 240 17.45 0.15 8.95
CA ASP A 240 16.22 0.86 9.28
C ASP A 240 15.67 0.53 10.68
N ALA A 241 15.79 -0.73 11.11
CA ALA A 241 15.34 -1.17 12.43
C ALA A 241 16.09 -0.48 13.59
N ALA A 242 17.34 -0.05 13.40
CA ALA A 242 18.06 0.72 14.42
C ALA A 242 17.49 2.15 14.55
N TYR A 243 17.11 2.80 13.45
CA TYR A 243 16.44 4.10 13.53
C TYR A 243 15.08 3.98 14.25
N VAL A 244 14.31 2.92 13.97
CA VAL A 244 13.08 2.60 14.72
C VAL A 244 13.39 2.34 16.20
N GLY A 245 14.46 1.62 16.53
CA GLY A 245 14.92 1.37 17.89
C GLY A 245 15.24 2.66 18.66
N ILE A 246 16.01 3.57 18.05
CA ILE A 246 16.30 4.91 18.61
C ILE A 246 15.01 5.71 18.80
N GLY A 247 14.14 5.74 17.78
CA GLY A 247 12.86 6.43 17.85
C GLY A 247 11.98 5.91 18.99
N ASN A 248 11.92 4.59 19.19
CA ASN A 248 11.16 3.96 20.27
C ASN A 248 11.72 4.31 21.65
N ALA A 249 13.05 4.34 21.80
CA ALA A 249 13.69 4.76 23.04
C ALA A 249 13.41 6.26 23.33
N MET A 250 13.54 7.14 22.33
CA MET A 250 13.21 8.57 22.44
C MET A 250 11.74 8.81 22.78
N TYR A 251 10.83 8.07 22.13
CA TYR A 251 9.39 8.12 22.42
C TYR A 251 9.12 7.76 23.88
N ARG A 252 9.74 6.70 24.40
CA ARG A 252 9.57 6.26 25.78
C ARG A 252 10.20 7.23 26.79
N ASN A 253 11.25 7.95 26.41
CA ASN A 253 11.84 9.03 27.20
C ASN A 253 11.04 10.35 27.12
N GLY A 254 9.96 10.41 26.34
CA GLY A 254 9.10 11.60 26.17
C GLY A 254 9.59 12.60 25.12
N SER A 255 10.71 12.32 24.44
CA SER A 255 11.26 13.13 23.35
C SER A 255 10.54 12.85 22.03
N TYR A 256 9.23 13.12 21.98
CA TYR A 256 8.38 12.73 20.84
C TYR A 256 8.79 13.36 19.52
N LYS A 257 9.26 14.62 19.51
CA LYS A 257 9.68 15.30 18.28
C LYS A 257 10.95 14.69 17.68
N ASP A 258 11.90 14.31 18.52
CA ASP A 258 13.13 13.68 18.07
C ASP A 258 12.84 12.25 17.57
N ALA A 259 11.90 11.56 18.22
CA ALA A 259 11.41 10.27 17.76
C ALA A 259 10.80 10.36 16.34
N LEU A 260 10.02 11.40 16.02
CA LEU A 260 9.47 11.61 14.67
C LEU A 260 10.56 11.64 13.61
N ALA A 261 11.66 12.36 13.84
CA ALA A 261 12.77 12.44 12.90
C ALA A 261 13.41 11.07 12.64
N MET A 262 13.56 10.24 13.67
CA MET A 262 14.11 8.88 13.52
C MET A 262 13.16 7.97 12.75
N TYR A 263 11.85 8.04 13.02
CA TYR A 263 10.86 7.28 12.27
C TYR A 263 10.74 7.73 10.81
N GLU A 264 10.91 9.03 10.52
CA GLU A 264 10.96 9.56 9.15
C GLU A 264 12.13 8.99 8.34
N VAL A 265 13.32 8.90 8.95
CA VAL A 265 14.49 8.28 8.32
C VAL A 265 14.24 6.81 8.03
N ALA A 266 13.53 6.11 8.92
CA ALA A 266 13.19 4.70 8.78
C ALA A 266 11.96 4.43 7.87
N TYR A 267 11.28 5.47 7.37
CA TYR A 267 9.99 5.35 6.66
C TYR A 267 8.89 4.63 7.47
N ASP A 268 8.98 4.64 8.80
CA ASP A 268 8.00 4.02 9.69
C ASP A 268 6.84 4.97 9.96
N THR A 269 5.66 4.66 9.43
CA THR A 269 4.46 5.50 9.58
C THR A 269 3.64 5.18 10.82
N GLU A 270 3.79 3.98 11.38
CA GLU A 270 2.97 3.53 12.51
C GLU A 270 3.49 4.15 13.79
N ASN A 271 4.78 3.98 14.07
CA ASN A 271 5.38 4.57 15.26
C ASN A 271 5.47 6.10 15.15
N TRP A 272 5.69 6.64 13.94
CA TRP A 272 5.56 8.09 13.70
C TRP A 272 4.17 8.61 14.05
N SER A 273 3.11 7.90 13.67
CA SER A 273 1.73 8.29 13.97
C SER A 273 1.46 8.32 15.48
N GLU A 274 1.96 7.34 16.24
CA GLU A 274 1.81 7.34 17.70
C GLU A 274 2.58 8.49 18.37
N ALA A 275 3.84 8.73 17.95
CA ALA A 275 4.61 9.88 18.43
C ALA A 275 3.95 11.21 18.06
N TYR A 276 3.41 11.33 16.85
CA TYR A 276 2.78 12.55 16.35
C TYR A 276 1.49 12.85 17.12
N LYS A 277 0.73 11.84 17.55
CA LYS A 277 -0.46 12.05 18.40
C LYS A 277 -0.11 12.75 19.70
N GLU A 278 1.00 12.38 20.36
CA GLU A 278 1.43 13.04 21.60
C GLU A 278 1.92 14.48 21.34
N VAL A 279 2.69 14.72 20.27
CA VAL A 279 3.08 16.09 19.85
C VAL A 279 1.85 16.95 19.56
N ARG A 280 0.89 16.40 18.79
CA ARG A 280 -0.36 17.06 18.42
C ARG A 280 -1.22 17.36 19.64
N LYS A 281 -1.29 16.46 20.62
CA LYS A 281 -2.05 16.63 21.86
C LYS A 281 -1.51 17.81 22.67
N GLU A 282 -0.19 17.94 22.78
CA GLU A 282 0.43 19.10 23.43
C GLU A 282 0.08 20.40 22.69
N TRP A 283 0.18 20.41 21.35
CA TRP A 283 -0.15 21.58 20.54
C TRP A 283 -1.64 21.96 20.63
N MET A 284 -2.53 20.97 20.55
CA MET A 284 -3.98 21.15 20.64
C MET A 284 -4.40 21.75 21.98
N SER A 285 -3.76 21.36 23.08
CA SER A 285 -4.05 21.95 24.41
C SER A 285 -3.87 23.47 24.45
N LYS A 286 -2.98 24.01 23.59
CA LYS A 286 -2.66 25.45 23.51
C LYS A 286 -3.52 26.18 22.48
N TRP A 287 -3.83 25.55 21.35
CA TRP A 287 -4.39 26.24 20.17
C TRP A 287 -5.83 25.84 19.80
N PHE A 288 -6.47 24.97 20.57
CA PHE A 288 -7.81 24.42 20.28
C PHE A 288 -8.85 25.47 19.85
N LEU A 289 -8.98 26.57 20.61
CA LEU A 289 -9.96 27.62 20.30
C LEU A 289 -9.66 28.34 18.98
N LEU A 290 -8.38 28.57 18.67
CA LEU A 290 -7.98 29.21 17.42
C LEU A 290 -8.32 28.31 16.22
N VAL A 291 -8.11 26.99 16.35
CA VAL A 291 -8.50 26.01 15.32
C VAL A 291 -10.00 26.06 15.05
N ILE A 292 -10.84 26.12 16.09
CA ILE A 292 -12.30 26.24 15.93
C ILE A 292 -12.66 27.55 15.20
N VAL A 293 -12.09 28.68 15.61
CA VAL A 293 -12.33 29.97 14.96
C VAL A 293 -11.92 29.93 13.49
N LEU A 294 -10.78 29.32 13.18
CA LEU A 294 -10.31 29.15 11.80
C LEU A 294 -11.27 28.28 10.97
N ILE A 295 -11.73 27.15 11.52
CA ILE A 295 -12.71 26.27 10.85
C ILE A 295 -14.01 27.03 10.57
N VAL A 296 -14.53 27.78 11.55
CA VAL A 296 -15.74 28.59 11.37
C VAL A 296 -15.53 29.67 10.32
N ALA A 297 -14.39 30.35 10.32
CA ALA A 297 -14.06 31.36 9.32
C ALA A 297 -13.99 30.77 7.91
N VAL A 298 -13.38 29.59 7.74
CA VAL A 298 -13.35 28.85 6.47
C VAL A 298 -14.76 28.49 6.01
N ILE A 299 -15.60 27.94 6.89
CA ILE A 299 -17.00 27.59 6.57
C ILE A 299 -17.78 28.83 6.13
N VAL A 300 -17.69 29.94 6.87
CA VAL A 300 -18.35 31.20 6.51
C VAL A 300 -17.83 31.74 5.18
N GLY A 301 -16.53 31.68 4.93
CA GLY A 301 -15.91 32.07 3.67
C GLY A 301 -16.45 31.26 2.49
N VAL A 302 -16.53 29.94 2.64
CA VAL A 302 -17.11 29.03 1.64
C VAL A 302 -18.58 29.37 1.38
N ILE A 303 -19.39 29.57 2.42
CA ILE A 303 -20.81 29.95 2.27
C ILE A 303 -20.94 31.29 1.53
N LYS A 304 -20.15 32.30 1.91
CA LYS A 304 -20.15 33.62 1.27
C LYS A 304 -19.72 33.54 -0.19
N TRP A 305 -18.74 32.69 -0.52
CA TRP A 305 -18.30 32.44 -1.89
C TRP A 305 -19.43 31.83 -2.73
N PHE A 306 -20.10 30.78 -2.24
CA PHE A 306 -21.24 30.18 -2.94
C PHE A 306 -22.42 31.15 -3.11
N GLN A 307 -22.69 31.99 -2.11
CA GLN A 307 -23.69 33.07 -2.22
C GLN A 307 -23.30 34.11 -3.28
N TYR A 308 -22.02 34.47 -3.37
CA TYR A 308 -21.50 35.38 -4.40
C TYR A 308 -21.62 34.75 -5.80
N ALA A 309 -21.19 33.50 -5.97
CA ALA A 309 -21.30 32.76 -7.21
C ALA A 309 -22.77 32.69 -7.70
N ALA A 310 -23.70 32.35 -6.81
CA ALA A 310 -25.14 32.31 -7.12
C ALA A 310 -25.68 33.69 -7.56
N LYS A 311 -25.27 34.77 -6.89
CA LYS A 311 -25.67 36.14 -7.27
C LYS A 311 -25.13 36.54 -8.65
N VAL A 312 -23.88 36.21 -8.96
CA VAL A 312 -23.28 36.48 -10.28
C VAL A 312 -24.04 35.70 -11.35
N ASN A 313 -24.29 34.41 -11.14
CA ASN A 313 -25.02 33.57 -12.09
C ASN A 313 -26.44 34.07 -12.36
N LYS A 314 -27.17 34.52 -11.33
CA LYS A 314 -28.52 35.09 -11.48
C LYS A 314 -28.54 36.42 -12.27
N ARG A 315 -27.51 37.27 -12.14
CA ARG A 315 -27.42 38.50 -12.95
C ARG A 315 -27.14 38.18 -14.41
N VAL A 316 -26.30 37.17 -14.64
CA VAL A 316 -25.88 36.76 -15.98
C VAL A 316 -27.02 36.09 -16.76
N SER A 317 -27.95 35.41 -16.10
CA SER A 317 -29.13 34.80 -16.74
C SER A 317 -30.14 35.84 -17.24
N THR A 318 -30.24 37.00 -16.57
CA THR A 318 -31.12 38.11 -16.99
C THR A 318 -30.55 39.00 -18.10
N ASP A 319 -29.24 38.89 -18.37
CA ASP A 319 -28.51 39.74 -19.31
C ASP A 319 -28.37 39.04 -20.67
N GLY A 320 -29.51 38.93 -21.37
CA GLY A 320 -29.75 37.95 -22.44
C GLY A 320 -29.01 38.11 -23.78
N ARG A 321 -28.01 39.01 -23.91
CA ARG A 321 -27.33 39.26 -25.22
C ARG A 321 -25.84 39.60 -25.19
N ALA A 322 -25.15 39.56 -24.05
CA ALA A 322 -23.72 39.87 -23.99
C ALA A 322 -22.84 38.61 -23.97
N LYS A 323 -21.76 38.60 -24.75
CA LYS A 323 -20.68 37.60 -24.69
C LYS A 323 -20.19 37.53 -23.24
N LYS A 324 -20.29 36.36 -22.60
CA LYS A 324 -19.99 36.22 -21.17
C LYS A 324 -18.51 36.53 -20.91
N THR A 325 -18.25 37.18 -19.79
CA THR A 325 -16.87 37.47 -19.37
C THR A 325 -16.20 36.20 -18.88
N PHE A 326 -14.86 36.14 -19.00
CA PHE A 326 -14.10 34.95 -18.61
C PHE A 326 -14.33 34.53 -17.15
N GLY A 327 -14.43 35.50 -16.23
CA GLY A 327 -14.72 35.22 -14.83
C GLY A 327 -16.11 34.64 -14.59
N GLN A 328 -17.12 35.06 -15.37
CA GLN A 328 -18.48 34.50 -15.29
C GLN A 328 -18.51 33.04 -15.74
N GLU A 329 -17.77 32.69 -16.79
CA GLU A 329 -17.65 31.31 -17.27
C GLU A 329 -17.01 30.39 -16.21
N LEU A 330 -15.94 30.85 -15.54
CA LEU A 330 -15.31 30.10 -14.44
C LEU A 330 -16.23 29.94 -13.22
N ILE A 331 -16.91 31.02 -12.82
CA ILE A 331 -17.86 30.99 -11.69
C ILE A 331 -19.04 30.05 -12.01
N TYR A 332 -19.41 29.91 -13.28
CA TYR A 332 -20.50 29.04 -13.69
C TYR A 332 -20.25 27.56 -13.36
N GLY A 333 -18.99 27.11 -13.35
CA GLY A 333 -18.64 25.75 -12.92
C GLY A 333 -19.17 25.39 -11.52
N PHE A 334 -19.16 26.34 -10.59
CA PHE A 334 -19.69 26.13 -9.24
C PHE A 334 -21.22 25.94 -9.18
N TYR A 335 -21.95 26.37 -10.22
CA TYR A 335 -23.37 26.08 -10.36
C TYR A 335 -23.60 24.70 -10.97
N VAL A 336 -22.84 24.36 -12.02
CA VAL A 336 -22.93 23.06 -12.72
C VAL A 336 -22.75 21.87 -11.76
N ILE A 337 -21.83 21.96 -10.81
CA ILE A 337 -21.56 20.85 -9.87
C ILE A 337 -22.73 20.52 -8.93
N PHE A 338 -23.67 21.46 -8.70
CA PHE A 338 -24.84 21.27 -7.83
C PHE A 338 -26.17 21.20 -8.61
N HIS A 339 -26.20 21.72 -9.84
CA HIS A 339 -27.37 21.72 -10.72
C HIS A 339 -26.97 21.16 -12.09
N PRO A 340 -26.65 19.85 -12.20
CA PRO A 340 -26.05 19.30 -13.42
C PRO A 340 -26.99 19.39 -14.62
N PHE A 341 -28.29 19.15 -14.47
CA PHE A 341 -29.24 19.19 -15.59
C PHE A 341 -29.32 20.58 -16.24
N ASP A 342 -29.73 21.59 -15.47
CA ASP A 342 -29.82 22.99 -15.95
C ASP A 342 -28.43 23.55 -16.29
N GLY A 343 -27.42 23.20 -15.50
CA GLY A 343 -26.04 23.60 -15.67
C GLY A 343 -25.49 23.21 -17.04
N PHE A 344 -25.56 21.93 -17.40
CA PHE A 344 -25.08 21.44 -18.70
C PHE A 344 -25.97 21.92 -19.86
N TYR A 345 -27.26 22.13 -19.63
CA TYR A 345 -28.16 22.67 -20.65
C TYR A 345 -27.75 24.09 -21.05
N ASP A 346 -27.52 24.96 -20.07
CA ASP A 346 -27.05 26.33 -20.26
C ASP A 346 -25.62 26.39 -20.82
N LEU A 347 -24.76 25.41 -20.52
CA LEU A 347 -23.43 25.31 -21.13
C LEU A 347 -23.53 25.12 -22.65
N LYS A 348 -24.44 24.25 -23.12
CA LYS A 348 -24.67 23.97 -24.55
C LYS A 348 -25.45 25.10 -25.23
N HIS A 349 -26.64 25.43 -24.74
CA HIS A 349 -27.61 26.27 -25.46
C HIS A 349 -27.43 27.77 -25.20
N GLU A 350 -27.08 28.16 -23.99
CA GLU A 350 -26.86 29.58 -23.64
C GLU A 350 -25.40 30.02 -23.77
N HIS A 351 -24.51 29.10 -24.19
CA HIS A 351 -23.07 29.33 -24.33
C HIS A 351 -22.44 29.95 -23.08
N ARG A 352 -22.87 29.51 -21.89
CA ARG A 352 -22.30 29.95 -20.61
C ARG A 352 -20.91 29.35 -20.34
N GLY A 353 -20.52 28.35 -21.12
CA GLY A 353 -19.21 27.72 -21.09
C GLY A 353 -18.32 28.14 -22.26
N SER A 354 -17.01 27.98 -22.08
CA SER A 354 -16.04 28.26 -23.12
C SER A 354 -14.84 27.31 -23.03
N VAL A 355 -14.17 27.10 -24.17
CA VAL A 355 -12.95 26.28 -24.25
C VAL A 355 -11.82 26.85 -23.38
N ARG A 356 -11.72 28.18 -23.27
CA ARG A 356 -10.72 28.81 -22.39
C ARG A 356 -10.94 28.47 -20.92
N ALA A 357 -12.19 28.45 -20.45
CA ALA A 357 -12.53 28.05 -19.09
C ALA A 357 -12.29 26.54 -18.88
N SER A 358 -12.61 25.71 -19.88
CA SER A 358 -12.30 24.27 -19.88
C SER A 358 -10.81 23.98 -19.70
N LEU A 359 -9.95 24.72 -20.42
CA LEU A 359 -8.50 24.59 -20.27
C LEU A 359 -8.02 24.98 -18.87
N VAL A 360 -8.66 25.96 -18.23
CA VAL A 360 -8.35 26.30 -16.83
C VAL A 360 -8.78 25.19 -15.87
N PHE A 361 -9.98 24.62 -16.00
CA PHE A 361 -10.39 23.50 -15.14
C PHE A 361 -9.48 22.29 -15.31
N LEU A 362 -9.06 21.99 -16.54
CA LEU A 362 -8.07 20.95 -16.81
C LEU A 362 -6.72 21.29 -16.15
N ALA A 363 -6.20 22.50 -16.33
CA ALA A 363 -4.93 22.92 -15.74
C ALA A 363 -4.97 22.88 -14.21
N VAL A 364 -6.05 23.35 -13.60
CA VAL A 364 -6.26 23.33 -12.14
C VAL A 364 -6.38 21.89 -11.62
N ALA A 365 -7.03 20.98 -12.36
CA ALA A 365 -7.06 19.56 -12.01
C ALA A 365 -5.65 18.93 -12.05
N VAL A 366 -4.85 19.24 -13.08
CA VAL A 366 -3.44 18.78 -13.17
C VAL A 366 -2.62 19.33 -12.00
N LEU A 367 -2.73 20.63 -11.71
CA LEU A 367 -2.04 21.26 -10.59
C LEU A 367 -2.49 20.69 -9.23
N THR A 368 -3.74 20.23 -9.12
CA THR A 368 -4.26 19.59 -7.91
C THR A 368 -3.53 18.28 -7.62
N PHE A 369 -3.36 17.41 -8.61
CA PHE A 369 -2.62 16.15 -8.41
C PHE A 369 -1.12 16.37 -8.26
N PHE A 370 -0.57 17.38 -8.93
CA PHE A 370 0.81 17.79 -8.68
C PHE A 370 1.01 18.26 -7.23
N TYR A 371 0.11 19.13 -6.75
CA TYR A 371 0.11 19.59 -5.36
C TYR A 371 -0.09 18.43 -4.38
N GLN A 372 -1.01 17.50 -4.67
CA GLN A 372 -1.20 16.29 -3.88
C GLN A 372 0.10 15.50 -3.74
N GLY A 373 0.86 15.33 -4.83
CA GLY A 373 2.16 14.64 -4.77
C GLY A 373 3.20 15.31 -3.88
N VAL A 374 3.29 16.65 -3.90
CA VAL A 374 4.30 17.41 -3.13
C VAL A 374 3.86 17.81 -1.72
N GLY A 375 2.56 17.94 -1.47
CA GLY A 375 2.01 18.54 -0.27
C GLY A 375 1.32 17.54 0.67
N GLN A 376 1.31 16.26 0.34
CA GLN A 376 0.71 15.20 1.15
C GLN A 376 1.58 14.90 2.39
N GLY A 377 0.94 14.74 3.54
CA GLY A 377 1.60 14.50 4.81
C GLY A 377 2.32 13.15 4.87
N TYR A 378 3.30 13.06 5.78
CA TYR A 378 4.21 11.91 5.92
C TYR A 378 3.48 10.55 6.02
N VAL A 379 2.39 10.46 6.78
CA VAL A 379 1.62 9.21 6.94
C VAL A 379 1.13 8.64 5.59
N LEU A 380 0.75 9.51 4.64
CA LEU A 380 0.25 9.08 3.34
C LEU A 380 1.31 9.09 2.23
N ASN A 381 2.42 9.83 2.40
CA ASN A 381 3.56 9.81 1.48
C ASN A 381 4.89 9.76 2.26
N PRO A 382 5.23 8.64 2.94
CA PRO A 382 6.40 8.57 3.80
C PRO A 382 7.72 8.69 3.02
N THR A 383 7.71 8.23 1.77
CA THR A 383 8.89 8.27 0.90
C THR A 383 9.12 9.61 0.21
N GLY A 384 8.19 10.57 0.36
CA GLY A 384 8.26 11.85 -0.34
C GLY A 384 8.33 11.73 -1.87
N LYS A 385 7.80 10.64 -2.44
CA LYS A 385 7.90 10.39 -3.88
C LYS A 385 6.99 11.35 -4.62
N VAL A 386 7.62 12.24 -5.39
CA VAL A 386 6.92 13.21 -6.24
C VAL A 386 7.00 12.76 -7.68
N THR A 387 5.88 12.85 -8.38
CA THR A 387 5.80 12.61 -9.82
C THR A 387 5.99 13.92 -10.58
N THR A 388 6.53 13.84 -11.79
CA THR A 388 6.72 15.03 -12.61
C THR A 388 5.38 15.65 -13.01
N ILE A 389 5.37 16.96 -13.25
CA ILE A 389 4.18 17.65 -13.77
C ILE A 389 3.72 17.05 -15.10
N MET A 390 4.62 16.49 -15.92
CA MET A 390 4.29 15.82 -17.17
C MET A 390 3.51 14.53 -16.95
N THR A 391 3.93 13.73 -15.96
CA THR A 391 3.18 12.53 -15.55
C THR A 391 1.76 12.90 -15.11
N GLN A 392 1.60 13.99 -14.35
CA GLN A 392 0.29 14.46 -13.90
C GLN A 392 -0.56 15.08 -15.01
N LEU A 393 0.08 15.76 -15.97
CA LEU A 393 -0.60 16.24 -17.16
C LEU A 393 -1.16 15.06 -17.96
N ILE A 394 -0.36 14.02 -18.19
CA ILE A 394 -0.77 12.81 -18.91
C ILE A 394 -1.89 12.09 -18.16
N SER A 395 -1.77 11.93 -16.84
CA SER A 395 -2.76 11.19 -16.01
C SER A 395 -4.16 11.82 -16.02
N VAL A 396 -4.26 13.15 -16.19
CA VAL A 396 -5.55 13.85 -16.26
C VAL A 396 -6.00 14.08 -17.70
N ALA A 397 -5.11 14.59 -18.56
CA ALA A 397 -5.46 14.99 -19.91
C ALA A 397 -5.78 13.78 -20.79
N VAL A 398 -4.99 12.70 -20.74
CA VAL A 398 -5.21 11.54 -21.62
C VAL A 398 -6.56 10.87 -21.36
N PRO A 399 -6.96 10.53 -20.11
CA PRO A 399 -8.29 9.98 -19.85
C PRO A 399 -9.42 10.92 -20.26
N LEU A 400 -9.29 12.23 -20.01
CA LEU A 400 -10.29 13.21 -20.43
C LEU A 400 -10.43 13.24 -21.96
N PHE A 401 -9.31 13.36 -22.69
CA PHE A 401 -9.33 13.39 -24.15
C PHE A 401 -9.82 12.09 -24.75
N LEU A 402 -9.43 10.93 -24.19
CA LEU A 402 -9.95 9.63 -24.60
C LEU A 402 -11.46 9.54 -24.39
N PHE A 403 -11.97 10.02 -23.25
CA PHE A 403 -13.40 10.07 -22.98
C PHE A 403 -14.11 10.95 -24.00
N VAL A 404 -13.63 12.17 -24.24
CA VAL A 404 -14.23 13.11 -25.19
C VAL A 404 -14.21 12.54 -26.62
N LEU A 405 -13.08 11.96 -27.05
CA LEU A 405 -12.93 11.36 -28.38
C LEU A 405 -13.83 10.14 -28.55
N ALA A 406 -13.81 9.20 -27.60
CA ALA A 406 -14.64 8.00 -27.64
C ALA A 406 -16.13 8.36 -27.63
N ASN A 407 -16.52 9.32 -26.79
CA ASN A 407 -17.89 9.77 -26.69
C ASN A 407 -18.35 10.45 -27.98
N TRP A 408 -17.49 11.29 -28.59
CA TRP A 408 -17.74 11.89 -29.89
C TRP A 408 -17.84 10.85 -31.03
N CYS A 409 -16.99 9.83 -31.04
CA CYS A 409 -17.07 8.77 -32.05
C CYS A 409 -18.39 7.97 -31.96
N LEU A 410 -19.01 7.90 -30.79
CA LEU A 410 -20.27 7.20 -30.60
C LEU A 410 -21.50 8.05 -30.94
N THR A 411 -21.38 9.37 -31.04
CA THR A 411 -22.53 10.23 -31.39
C THR A 411 -23.04 9.95 -32.80
N THR A 412 -22.14 9.63 -33.72
CA THR A 412 -22.49 9.27 -35.10
C THR A 412 -23.20 7.93 -35.20
N LEU A 413 -22.97 7.03 -34.23
CA LEU A 413 -23.56 5.69 -34.18
C LEU A 413 -24.90 5.66 -33.43
N PHE A 414 -25.09 6.55 -32.46
CA PHE A 414 -26.23 6.54 -31.54
C PHE A 414 -27.04 7.84 -31.55
N ASP A 415 -27.06 8.57 -32.67
CA ASP A 415 -27.83 9.81 -32.85
C ASP A 415 -27.63 10.83 -31.73
N GLY A 416 -26.38 11.16 -31.42
CA GLY A 416 -26.02 12.20 -30.44
C GLY A 416 -25.86 13.57 -31.07
N GLU A 417 -26.41 14.59 -30.42
CA GLU A 417 -26.34 15.97 -30.92
C GLU A 417 -25.04 16.72 -30.58
N GLY A 418 -24.27 16.21 -29.61
CA GLY A 418 -23.13 16.94 -29.06
C GLY A 418 -21.94 16.97 -30.01
N SER A 419 -21.41 18.18 -30.25
CA SER A 419 -20.15 18.33 -30.96
C SER A 419 -18.95 18.01 -30.06
N PHE A 420 -17.79 17.71 -30.64
CA PHE A 420 -16.55 17.50 -29.88
C PHE A 420 -16.26 18.64 -28.90
N LYS A 421 -16.53 19.88 -29.31
CA LYS A 421 -16.35 21.08 -28.47
C LYS A 421 -17.30 21.07 -27.26
N ASP A 422 -18.55 20.69 -27.46
CA ASP A 422 -19.55 20.69 -26.38
C ASP A 422 -19.24 19.59 -25.36
N ILE A 423 -18.84 18.40 -25.83
CA ILE A 423 -18.40 17.29 -24.98
C ILE A 423 -17.16 17.71 -24.19
N PHE A 424 -16.16 18.32 -24.85
CA PHE A 424 -14.95 18.80 -24.16
C PHE A 424 -15.27 19.84 -23.08
N ILE A 425 -16.20 20.77 -23.34
CA ILE A 425 -16.65 21.76 -22.35
C ILE A 425 -17.34 21.07 -21.17
N ALA A 426 -18.33 20.22 -21.44
CA ALA A 426 -19.05 19.50 -20.40
C ALA A 426 -18.10 18.66 -19.54
N SER A 427 -17.23 17.85 -20.16
CA SER A 427 -16.29 16.99 -19.43
C SER A 427 -15.25 17.77 -18.62
N SER A 428 -14.77 18.91 -19.11
CA SER A 428 -13.80 19.73 -18.37
C SER A 428 -14.43 20.42 -17.16
N TYR A 429 -15.68 20.89 -17.28
CA TYR A 429 -16.41 21.48 -16.14
C TYR A 429 -16.73 20.43 -15.08
N SER A 430 -16.95 19.18 -15.47
CA SER A 430 -17.13 18.05 -14.54
C SER A 430 -15.91 17.76 -13.67
N LEU A 431 -14.72 18.27 -14.01
CA LEU A 431 -13.50 18.08 -13.21
C LEU A 431 -13.44 18.95 -11.95
N LEU A 432 -14.27 19.98 -11.83
CA LEU A 432 -14.23 20.95 -10.73
C LEU A 432 -14.31 20.35 -9.30
N PRO A 433 -15.02 19.23 -9.03
CA PRO A 433 -14.99 18.60 -7.72
C PRO A 433 -13.59 18.16 -7.26
N LEU A 434 -12.68 17.84 -8.19
CA LEU A 434 -11.32 17.39 -7.87
C LEU A 434 -10.52 18.46 -7.10
N PRO A 435 -10.26 19.67 -7.64
CA PRO A 435 -9.56 20.71 -6.89
C PRO A 435 -10.29 21.12 -5.61
N LEU A 436 -11.62 21.10 -5.61
CA LEU A 436 -12.39 21.52 -4.44
C LEU A 436 -12.25 20.58 -3.24
N LEU A 437 -12.07 19.28 -3.47
CA LEU A 437 -11.98 18.28 -2.41
C LEU A 437 -10.56 17.81 -2.15
N ILE A 438 -9.75 17.62 -3.19
CA ILE A 438 -8.39 17.07 -3.07
C ILE A 438 -7.42 18.10 -2.49
N ILE A 439 -7.52 19.40 -2.85
CA ILE A 439 -6.61 20.42 -2.29
C ILE A 439 -6.78 20.53 -0.76
N PRO A 440 -8.01 20.73 -0.21
CA PRO A 440 -8.18 20.76 1.23
C PRO A 440 -7.82 19.43 1.92
N ALA A 441 -8.14 18.29 1.30
CA ALA A 441 -7.77 16.98 1.83
C ALA A 441 -6.24 16.79 1.89
N THR A 442 -5.51 17.28 0.90
CA THR A 442 -4.04 17.27 0.87
C THR A 442 -3.49 18.13 2.01
N ILE A 443 -4.01 19.33 2.23
CA ILE A 443 -3.59 20.18 3.36
C ILE A 443 -3.86 19.45 4.68
N ALA A 444 -5.08 18.95 4.87
CA ALA A 444 -5.48 18.22 6.08
C ALA A 444 -4.66 16.95 6.33
N SER A 445 -4.15 16.32 5.27
CA SER A 445 -3.31 15.12 5.36
C SER A 445 -2.01 15.31 6.17
N ASN A 446 -1.56 16.55 6.36
CA ASN A 446 -0.40 16.87 7.19
C ASN A 446 -0.69 16.82 8.70
N TRP A 447 -1.96 16.70 9.09
CA TRP A 447 -2.37 16.71 10.50
C TRP A 447 -3.01 15.41 10.99
N VAL A 448 -3.15 14.43 10.12
CA VAL A 448 -3.81 13.15 10.42
C VAL A 448 -2.82 12.10 10.89
N SER A 449 -3.28 11.24 11.80
CA SER A 449 -2.58 10.01 12.18
C SER A 449 -2.92 8.85 11.23
N SER A 450 -2.22 7.71 11.35
CA SER A 450 -2.46 6.53 10.50
C SER A 450 -3.90 5.99 10.62
N SER A 451 -4.51 6.10 11.80
CA SER A 451 -5.92 5.74 12.04
C SER A 451 -6.93 6.67 11.33
N GLU A 452 -6.52 7.89 10.99
CA GLU A 452 -7.36 8.94 10.39
C GLU A 452 -7.11 9.06 8.87
N ALA A 453 -6.03 8.47 8.35
CA ALA A 453 -5.65 8.53 6.94
C ALA A 453 -6.75 8.03 5.98
N SER A 454 -7.56 7.07 6.42
CA SER A 454 -8.71 6.56 5.66
C SER A 454 -9.74 7.64 5.32
N ILE A 455 -9.89 8.66 6.17
CA ILE A 455 -10.79 9.80 5.95
C ILE A 455 -10.33 10.64 4.76
N ILE A 456 -9.02 10.91 4.68
CA ILE A 456 -8.42 11.68 3.56
C ILE A 456 -8.63 10.93 2.24
N THR A 457 -8.35 9.63 2.23
CA THR A 457 -8.56 8.78 1.05
C THR A 457 -10.03 8.74 0.65
N PHE A 458 -10.95 8.67 1.62
CA PHE A 458 -12.38 8.67 1.37
C PHE A 458 -12.88 9.97 0.73
N ILE A 459 -12.36 11.14 1.13
CA ILE A 459 -12.68 12.42 0.49
C ILE A 459 -12.24 12.42 -0.98
N GLY A 460 -11.06 11.88 -1.28
CA GLY A 460 -10.60 11.69 -2.66
C GLY A 460 -11.57 10.80 -3.47
N THR A 461 -12.02 9.69 -2.89
CA THR A 461 -13.02 8.81 -3.50
C THR A 461 -14.34 9.54 -3.80
N ILE A 462 -14.84 10.35 -2.86
CA ILE A 462 -16.04 11.18 -3.09
C ILE A 462 -15.83 12.12 -4.27
N ALA A 463 -14.66 12.74 -4.40
CA ALA A 463 -14.35 13.64 -5.51
C ALA A 463 -14.47 12.95 -6.87
N PHE A 464 -13.91 11.75 -7.01
CA PHE A 464 -14.00 10.97 -8.24
C PHE A 464 -15.43 10.48 -8.54
N ILE A 465 -16.17 10.02 -7.53
CA ILE A 465 -17.58 9.65 -7.69
C ILE A 465 -18.38 10.85 -8.21
N TRP A 466 -18.15 12.04 -7.65
CA TRP A 466 -18.82 13.27 -8.07
C TRP A 466 -18.49 13.62 -9.53
N VAL A 467 -17.22 13.55 -9.94
CA VAL A 467 -16.84 13.71 -11.36
C VAL A 467 -17.58 12.73 -12.25
N GLY A 468 -17.66 11.45 -11.86
CA GLY A 468 -18.38 10.42 -12.61
C GLY A 468 -19.87 10.74 -12.79
N ILE A 469 -20.54 11.20 -11.74
CA ILE A 469 -21.93 11.65 -11.78
C ILE A 469 -22.10 12.84 -12.73
N LEU A 470 -21.19 13.82 -12.68
CA LEU A 470 -21.23 14.99 -13.56
C LEU A 470 -20.93 14.63 -15.02
N LEU A 471 -20.01 13.70 -15.29
CA LEU A 471 -19.78 13.20 -16.65
C LEU A 471 -21.00 12.46 -17.18
N PHE A 472 -21.68 11.67 -16.34
CA PHE A 472 -22.91 10.99 -16.72
C PHE A 472 -23.99 12.01 -17.13
N PHE A 473 -24.31 12.98 -16.27
CA PHE A 473 -25.34 13.99 -16.58
C PHE A 473 -24.91 14.96 -17.68
N GLY A 474 -23.63 15.32 -17.74
CA GLY A 474 -23.09 16.16 -18.79
C GLY A 474 -23.21 15.50 -20.16
N THR A 475 -22.93 14.21 -20.28
CA THR A 475 -23.13 13.44 -21.51
C THR A 475 -24.62 13.36 -21.88
N MET A 476 -25.48 13.09 -20.88
CA MET A 476 -26.93 13.00 -21.09
C MET A 476 -27.50 14.27 -21.69
N VAL A 477 -27.19 15.43 -21.08
CA VAL A 477 -27.74 16.72 -21.50
C VAL A 477 -27.08 17.24 -22.78
N THR A 478 -25.78 17.00 -22.96
CA THR A 478 -25.06 17.47 -24.15
C THR A 478 -25.56 16.78 -25.42
N HIS A 479 -25.92 15.51 -25.34
CA HIS A 479 -26.41 14.72 -26.47
C HIS A 479 -27.93 14.61 -26.57
N ASP A 480 -28.66 15.17 -25.60
CA ASP A 480 -30.11 15.00 -25.46
C ASP A 480 -30.54 13.51 -25.39
N TYR A 481 -29.80 12.72 -24.61
CA TYR A 481 -30.11 11.32 -24.41
C TYR A 481 -31.10 11.11 -23.27
N SER A 482 -31.97 10.10 -23.42
CA SER A 482 -32.73 9.58 -22.28
C SER A 482 -31.78 8.92 -21.27
N MET A 483 -32.17 8.84 -20.00
CA MET A 483 -31.32 8.32 -18.93
C MET A 483 -30.82 6.88 -19.23
N PHE A 484 -31.70 6.00 -19.73
CA PHE A 484 -31.33 4.62 -20.08
C PHE A 484 -30.40 4.56 -21.29
N LYS A 485 -30.67 5.36 -22.34
CA LYS A 485 -29.79 5.47 -23.51
C LYS A 485 -28.39 5.96 -23.10
N ASN A 486 -28.33 6.97 -22.22
CA ASN A 486 -27.08 7.51 -21.72
C ASN A 486 -26.26 6.49 -20.92
N LEU A 487 -26.90 5.65 -20.10
CA LEU A 487 -26.22 4.58 -19.38
C LEU A 487 -25.50 3.61 -20.33
N ILE A 488 -26.20 3.17 -21.39
CA ILE A 488 -25.61 2.30 -22.42
C ILE A 488 -24.44 3.01 -23.11
N ILE A 489 -24.61 4.29 -23.47
CA ILE A 489 -23.58 5.04 -24.19
C ILE A 489 -22.34 5.30 -23.34
N ILE A 490 -22.49 5.54 -22.04
CA ILE A 490 -21.33 5.64 -21.13
C ILE A 490 -20.57 4.31 -21.08
N LEU A 491 -21.26 3.17 -21.00
CA LEU A 491 -20.62 1.85 -21.05
C LEU A 491 -19.92 1.61 -22.40
N CYS A 492 -20.57 1.94 -23.52
CA CYS A 492 -19.97 1.88 -24.85
C CYS A 492 -18.78 2.84 -24.97
N THR A 493 -18.82 4.01 -24.33
CA THR A 493 -17.71 4.99 -24.33
C THR A 493 -16.50 4.39 -23.65
N ILE A 494 -16.68 3.72 -22.50
CA ILE A 494 -15.57 3.03 -21.80
C ILE A 494 -14.97 1.91 -22.68
N VAL A 495 -15.81 1.12 -23.35
CA VAL A 495 -15.33 0.09 -24.30
C VAL A 495 -14.58 0.74 -25.48
N ALA A 496 -15.12 1.82 -26.04
CA ALA A 496 -14.47 2.55 -27.13
C ALA A 496 -13.13 3.16 -26.70
N MET A 497 -13.01 3.68 -25.46
CA MET A 497 -11.73 4.12 -24.90
C MET A 497 -10.71 2.97 -24.85
N ALA A 498 -11.12 1.78 -24.39
CA ALA A 498 -10.25 0.61 -24.36
C ALA A 498 -9.80 0.19 -25.77
N VAL A 499 -10.70 0.23 -26.75
CA VAL A 499 -10.38 -0.05 -28.16
C VAL A 499 -9.42 0.98 -28.73
N ILE A 500 -9.63 2.28 -28.46
CA ILE A 500 -8.73 3.35 -28.90
C ILE A 500 -7.33 3.15 -28.31
N VAL A 501 -7.23 2.88 -27.00
CA VAL A 501 -5.95 2.61 -26.34
C VAL A 501 -5.27 1.38 -26.93
N PHE A 502 -6.02 0.30 -27.18
CA PHE A 502 -5.49 -0.90 -27.83
C PHE A 502 -4.92 -0.61 -29.23
N ILE A 503 -5.66 0.14 -30.05
CA ILE A 503 -5.20 0.55 -31.39
C ILE A 503 -3.93 1.39 -31.29
N VAL A 504 -3.89 2.39 -30.39
CA VAL A 504 -2.71 3.25 -30.20
C VAL A 504 -1.49 2.43 -29.76
N LEU A 505 -1.65 1.49 -28.82
CA LEU A 505 -0.58 0.61 -28.38
C LEU A 505 -0.09 -0.31 -29.51
N LEU A 506 -1.01 -0.89 -30.30
CA LEU A 506 -0.67 -1.73 -31.44
C LEU A 506 0.13 -0.95 -32.48
N PHE A 507 -0.36 0.23 -32.88
CA PHE A 507 0.34 1.10 -33.83
C PHE A 507 1.70 1.55 -33.29
N SER A 508 1.80 1.89 -32.00
CA SER A 508 3.07 2.25 -31.37
C SER A 508 4.08 1.10 -31.41
N MET A 509 3.64 -0.13 -31.15
CA MET A 509 4.50 -1.32 -31.26
C MET A 509 4.97 -1.56 -32.69
N LEU A 510 4.08 -1.42 -33.69
CA LEU A 510 4.45 -1.56 -35.09
C LEU A 510 5.43 -0.47 -35.54
N LEU A 511 5.18 0.79 -35.15
CA LEU A 511 6.06 1.91 -35.47
C LEU A 511 7.43 1.73 -34.80
N SER A 512 7.49 1.27 -33.55
CA SER A 512 8.74 0.96 -32.86
C SER A 512 9.54 -0.14 -33.58
N LYS A 513 8.87 -1.18 -34.09
CA LYS A 513 9.53 -2.22 -34.91
C LYS A 513 10.06 -1.67 -36.23
N LEU A 514 9.30 -0.80 -36.89
CA LEU A 514 9.72 -0.15 -38.13
C LEU A 514 10.92 0.77 -37.90
N VAL A 515 10.86 1.61 -36.86
CA VAL A 515 11.99 2.46 -36.45
C VAL A 515 13.20 1.59 -36.13
N SER A 516 13.05 0.52 -35.34
CA SER A 516 14.15 -0.41 -35.03
C SER A 516 14.77 -1.00 -36.30
N LEU A 517 13.95 -1.42 -37.26
CA LEU A 517 14.42 -1.94 -38.55
C LEU A 517 15.21 -0.90 -39.34
N VAL A 518 14.73 0.35 -39.40
CA VAL A 518 15.44 1.46 -40.05
C VAL A 518 16.75 1.78 -39.32
N THR A 519 16.76 1.87 -37.99
CA THR A 519 18.00 2.08 -37.22
C THR A 519 18.99 0.95 -37.40
N ASN A 520 18.54 -0.30 -37.47
CA ASN A 520 19.39 -1.45 -37.71
C ASN A 520 20.00 -1.41 -39.12
N LEU A 521 19.21 -1.05 -40.14
CA LEU A 521 19.70 -0.86 -41.51
C LEU A 521 20.73 0.27 -41.60
N ILE A 522 20.48 1.43 -40.96
CA ILE A 522 21.44 2.54 -40.92
C ILE A 522 22.75 2.10 -40.25
N THR A 523 22.63 1.38 -39.13
CA THR A 523 23.78 0.86 -38.39
C THR A 523 24.58 -0.12 -39.25
N GLU A 524 23.93 -1.04 -39.97
CA GLU A 524 24.59 -1.99 -40.87
C GLU A 524 25.30 -1.28 -42.04
N ILE A 525 24.72 -0.21 -42.59
CA ILE A 525 25.36 0.61 -43.63
C ILE A 525 26.59 1.33 -43.07
N GLN A 526 26.51 1.91 -41.86
CA GLN A 526 27.65 2.57 -41.22
C GLN A 526 28.81 1.63 -40.89
N TYR A 527 28.55 0.35 -40.64
CA TYR A 527 29.61 -0.66 -40.44
C TYR A 527 30.20 -1.21 -41.75
N ARG A 528 29.55 -0.98 -42.90
CA ARG A 528 30.00 -1.48 -44.21
C ARG A 528 30.71 -0.42 -45.07
N VAL A 529 30.60 0.85 -44.70
CA VAL A 529 31.40 1.97 -45.23
C VAL A 529 32.59 2.20 -44.30
#